data_AF-A0A3Q0IUE3-F1
#
_entry.id   AF-A0A3Q0IUE3-F1
#
_cell.length_a   1.000
_cell.length_b   1.000
_cell.length_c   1.000
_cell.angle_alpha   90.00
_cell.angle_beta   90.00
_cell.angle_gamma   90.00
#
_symmetry.space_group_name_H-M   'P 1'
#
loop_
_entity.id
_entity.type
_entity.pdbx_description
1 polymer ?
#
loop_
_entity_poly.entity_id
_entity_poly.type
_entity_poly.pdbx_seq_one_letter_code
_entity_poly.pdbx_strand_id
1 'polypeptide(L)'
;MFESLKLTIERTLPYWNNVIVPQLKEGKKILIAAHGNSLRGIVKHLDNMSDEAIMGLNLPTGIPFVYELDENLKPVVSMKFLGDEETVKKAMEAVANQGKAK
;
A
#
# COMPACT_ATOMS: atom_id res chain seq x y z
N MET A 1 20.88 -12.10 -3.98
CA MET A 1 20.29 -11.56 -2.74
C MET A 1 18.79 -11.48 -2.95
N PHE A 2 17.99 -12.12 -2.11
CA PHE A 2 16.53 -12.19 -2.26
C PHE A 2 15.88 -11.65 -0.98
N GLU A 3 14.71 -11.03 -1.11
CA GLU A 3 13.93 -10.56 0.03
C GLU A 3 12.58 -11.27 0.06
N SER A 4 12.15 -11.68 1.25
CA SER A 4 10.75 -12.04 1.48
C SER A 4 9.91 -10.78 1.65
N LEU A 5 8.57 -10.92 1.59
CA LEU A 5 7.67 -9.82 1.93
C LEU A 5 7.93 -9.34 3.37
N LYS A 6 8.11 -10.27 4.32
CA LYS A 6 8.45 -9.94 5.71
C LYS A 6 9.69 -9.04 5.81
N LEU A 7 10.80 -9.42 5.17
CA LEU A 7 12.04 -8.62 5.17
C LEU A 7 11.82 -7.23 4.55
N THR A 8 11.05 -7.17 3.45
CA THR A 8 10.71 -5.90 2.80
C THR A 8 9.93 -4.98 3.74
N ILE A 9 8.99 -5.52 4.52
CA ILE A 9 8.19 -4.78 5.50
C ILE A 9 9.09 -4.28 6.63
N GLU A 10 9.94 -5.15 7.18
CA GLU A 10 10.87 -4.82 8.27
C GLU A 10 11.77 -3.63 7.94
N ARG A 11 12.22 -3.50 6.68
CA ARG A 11 13.00 -2.33 6.25
C ARG A 11 12.16 -1.12 5.81
N THR A 12 10.90 -1.31 5.42
CA THR A 12 10.04 -0.22 4.93
C THR A 12 9.44 0.58 6.09
N LEU A 13 9.01 -0.10 7.17
CA LEU A 13 8.38 0.55 8.31
C LEU A 13 9.26 1.56 9.07
N PRO A 14 10.58 1.34 9.24
CA PRO A 14 11.46 2.37 9.79
C PRO A 14 11.41 3.68 9.02
N TYR A 15 11.37 3.64 7.68
CA TYR A 15 11.27 4.87 6.87
C TYR A 15 9.89 5.53 7.01
N TRP A 16 8.82 4.72 7.04
CA TRP A 16 7.47 5.21 7.34
C TRP A 16 7.43 5.95 8.69
N ASN A 17 7.90 5.32 9.77
CA ASN A 17 7.83 5.86 11.13
C ASN A 17 8.75 7.05 11.37
N ASN A 18 9.97 7.04 10.81
CA ASN A 18 10.99 8.03 11.13
C ASN A 18 11.01 9.22 10.17
N VAL A 19 10.42 9.09 8.97
CA VAL A 19 10.47 10.13 7.93
C VAL A 19 9.09 10.57 7.48
N ILE A 20 8.16 9.64 7.24
CA ILE A 20 6.83 9.98 6.71
C ILE A 20 5.89 10.45 7.83
N VAL A 21 5.82 9.70 8.93
CA VAL A 21 4.96 10.02 10.08
C VAL A 21 5.21 11.41 10.67
N PRO A 22 6.45 11.90 10.88
CA PRO A 22 6.68 13.25 11.36
C PRO A 22 6.12 14.33 10.42
N GLN A 23 6.25 14.12 9.10
CA GLN A 23 5.74 15.06 8.10
C GLN A 23 4.20 15.07 8.05
N LEU A 24 3.57 13.90 8.22
CA LEU A 24 2.11 13.81 8.35
C LEU A 24 1.62 14.57 9.59
N LYS A 25 2.34 14.45 10.72
CA LYS A 25 2.03 15.19 11.96
C LYS A 25 2.23 16.70 11.84
N GLU A 26 3.10 17.15 10.93
CA GLU A 26 3.23 18.57 10.55
C GLU A 26 2.08 19.05 9.63
N GLY A 27 1.11 18.20 9.30
CA GLY A 27 -0.02 18.53 8.44
C GLY A 27 0.30 18.51 6.94
N LYS A 28 1.45 17.94 6.52
CA LYS A 28 1.81 17.86 5.11
C LYS A 28 0.97 16.80 4.40
N LYS A 29 0.60 17.09 3.15
CA LYS A 29 0.00 16.10 2.23
C LYS A 29 1.12 15.36 1.51
N ILE A 30 1.22 14.05 1.72
CA ILE A 30 2.32 13.23 1.22
C ILE A 30 1.86 12.37 0.04
N LEU A 31 2.66 12.38 -1.04
CA LEU A 31 2.56 11.44 -2.15
C LEU A 31 3.67 10.39 -2.02
N ILE A 32 3.31 9.10 -2.05
CA ILE A 32 4.27 7.99 -2.02
C ILE A 32 4.24 7.27 -3.37
N ALA A 33 5.31 7.41 -4.15
CA ALA A 33 5.54 6.63 -5.36
C ALA A 33 6.52 5.49 -5.06
N ALA A 34 6.05 4.24 -5.14
CA ALA A 34 6.83 3.07 -4.76
C ALA A 34 6.37 1.82 -5.53
N HIS A 35 6.83 0.64 -5.11
CA HIS A 35 6.52 -0.65 -5.74
C HIS A 35 5.55 -1.49 -4.89
N GLY A 36 4.99 -2.54 -5.49
CA GLY A 36 3.95 -3.38 -4.88
C GLY A 36 4.29 -3.88 -3.47
N ASN A 37 5.42 -4.57 -3.28
CA ASN A 37 5.76 -5.16 -1.96
C ASN A 37 6.05 -4.11 -0.87
N SER A 38 6.70 -3.00 -1.23
CA SER A 38 6.90 -1.88 -0.29
C SER A 38 5.58 -1.22 0.10
N LEU A 39 4.68 -0.99 -0.86
CA LEU A 39 3.36 -0.40 -0.58
C LEU A 39 2.50 -1.36 0.25
N ARG A 40 2.53 -2.67 -0.05
CA ARG A 40 1.88 -3.69 0.78
C ARG A 40 2.34 -3.63 2.23
N GLY A 41 3.61 -3.32 2.51
CA GLY A 41 4.08 -3.15 3.87
C GLY A 41 3.46 -1.98 4.62
N ILE A 42 3.29 -0.85 3.95
CA ILE A 42 2.63 0.33 4.51
C ILE A 42 1.13 0.04 4.71
N VAL A 43 0.47 -0.53 3.71
CA VAL A 43 -0.95 -0.92 3.77
C VAL A 43 -1.21 -1.90 4.91
N LYS A 44 -0.39 -2.96 5.02
CA LYS A 44 -0.50 -3.94 6.11
C LYS A 44 -0.44 -3.28 7.48
N HIS A 45 0.45 -2.32 7.66
CA HIS A 45 0.62 -1.59 8.92
C HIS A 45 -0.56 -0.66 9.22
N LEU A 46 -1.04 0.09 8.22
CA LEU A 46 -2.16 1.02 8.37
C LEU A 46 -3.48 0.30 8.65
N ASP A 47 -3.77 -0.77 7.89
CA ASP A 47 -5.02 -1.52 7.98
C ASP A 47 -4.95 -2.69 8.97
N ASN A 48 -3.84 -2.84 9.69
CA ASN A 48 -3.60 -3.92 10.64
C ASN A 48 -3.91 -5.32 10.04
N MET A 49 -3.46 -5.55 8.80
CA MET A 49 -3.76 -6.79 8.09
C MET A 49 -2.95 -7.98 8.63
N SER A 50 -3.57 -9.16 8.64
CA SER A 50 -2.87 -10.42 8.94
C SER A 50 -1.88 -10.80 7.84
N ASP A 51 -0.98 -11.74 8.14
CA ASP A 51 -0.03 -12.26 7.15
C ASP A 51 -0.76 -12.94 5.99
N GLU A 52 -1.86 -13.63 6.25
CA GLU A 52 -2.69 -14.28 5.23
C GLU A 52 -3.39 -13.25 4.35
N ALA A 53 -3.96 -12.20 4.96
CA ALA A 53 -4.67 -11.15 4.25
C ALA A 53 -3.72 -10.38 3.32
N ILE A 54 -2.50 -10.06 3.76
CA ILE A 54 -1.56 -9.29 2.94
C ILE A 54 -1.01 -10.11 1.76
N MET A 55 -0.93 -11.43 1.89
CA MET A 55 -0.54 -12.32 0.80
C MET A 55 -1.56 -12.32 -0.34
N GLY A 56 -2.85 -12.17 -0.02
CA GLY A 56 -3.94 -12.05 -1.00
C GLY A 56 -4.09 -10.66 -1.63
N LEU A 57 -3.48 -9.62 -1.04
CA LEU A 57 -3.63 -8.25 -1.52
C LEU A 57 -2.83 -8.01 -2.81
N ASN A 58 -3.51 -7.64 -3.89
CA ASN A 58 -2.88 -7.25 -5.15
C ASN A 58 -3.17 -5.79 -5.47
N LEU A 59 -2.15 -4.94 -5.35
CA LEU A 59 -2.25 -3.52 -5.70
C LEU A 59 -2.14 -3.35 -7.23
N PRO A 60 -3.12 -2.68 -7.87
CA PRO A 60 -3.04 -2.37 -9.30
C PRO A 60 -1.86 -1.42 -9.58
N THR A 61 -1.20 -1.61 -10.73
CA THR A 61 -0.09 -0.75 -11.15
C THR A 61 -0.62 0.52 -11.80
N GLY A 62 -0.08 1.69 -11.42
CA GLY A 62 -0.39 2.97 -12.06
C GLY A 62 -1.73 3.59 -11.67
N ILE A 63 -2.48 2.98 -10.74
CA ILE A 63 -3.73 3.54 -10.20
C ILE A 63 -3.42 4.17 -8.83
N PRO A 64 -3.58 5.49 -8.66
CA PRO A 64 -3.45 6.13 -7.36
C PRO A 64 -4.53 5.63 -6.40
N PHE A 65 -4.21 5.54 -5.11
CA PHE A 65 -5.19 5.33 -4.05
C PHE A 65 -4.91 6.27 -2.88
N VAL A 66 -5.97 6.61 -2.15
CA VAL A 66 -5.94 7.60 -1.07
C VAL A 66 -6.18 6.92 0.27
N TYR A 67 -5.36 7.32 1.25
CA TYR A 67 -5.66 7.15 2.66
C TYR A 67 -5.98 8.51 3.27
N GLU A 68 -7.01 8.55 4.10
CA GLU A 68 -7.25 9.65 5.02
C GLU A 68 -7.02 9.09 6.42
N LEU A 69 -6.20 9.77 7.21
CA LEU A 69 -5.78 9.32 8.54
C LEU A 69 -6.31 10.29 9.60
N ASP A 70 -6.68 9.77 10.76
CA ASP A 70 -7.00 10.57 11.95
C ASP A 70 -5.74 11.12 12.64
N GLU A 71 -5.92 11.84 13.74
CA GLU A 71 -4.84 12.40 14.57
C GLU A 71 -3.90 11.35 15.17
N ASN A 72 -4.37 10.09 15.29
CA ASN A 72 -3.61 8.95 15.76
C ASN A 72 -2.99 8.14 14.60
N LEU A 73 -3.06 8.68 13.38
CA LEU A 73 -2.59 8.08 12.14
C LEU A 73 -3.29 6.76 11.80
N LYS A 74 -4.54 6.59 12.27
CA LYS A 74 -5.39 5.46 11.89
C LYS A 74 -6.21 5.82 10.66
N PRO A 75 -6.37 4.90 9.70
CA PRO A 75 -7.22 5.14 8.54
C PRO A 75 -8.68 5.41 8.91
N VAL A 76 -9.22 6.54 8.45
CA VAL A 76 -10.66 6.81 8.39
C VAL A 76 -11.22 6.56 6.99
N VAL A 77 -10.36 6.71 5.96
CA VAL A 77 -10.58 6.21 4.61
C VAL A 77 -9.38 5.36 4.26
N SER A 78 -9.62 4.11 3.86
CA SER A 78 -8.58 3.16 3.49
C SER A 78 -8.66 2.83 2.00
N MET A 79 -7.50 2.83 1.34
CA MET A 79 -7.29 2.37 -0.05
C MET A 79 -8.34 2.82 -1.08
N LYS A 80 -8.80 4.08 -1.01
CA LYS A 80 -9.76 4.59 -2.01
C LYS A 80 -9.05 4.82 -3.34
N PHE A 81 -9.24 3.93 -4.30
CA PHE A 81 -8.68 4.08 -5.64
C PHE A 81 -9.27 5.29 -6.38
N LEU A 82 -8.41 6.01 -7.10
CA LEU A 82 -8.76 7.14 -7.95
C LEU A 82 -8.74 6.70 -9.42
N GLY A 83 -9.90 6.78 -10.06
CA GLY A 83 -10.11 6.37 -11.45
C GLY A 83 -11.56 5.97 -11.67
N ASP A 84 -11.95 5.76 -12.92
CA ASP A 84 -13.23 5.14 -13.22
C ASP A 84 -13.19 3.64 -12.86
N GLU A 85 -14.35 3.09 -12.51
CA GLU A 85 -14.47 1.71 -12.03
C GLU A 85 -13.96 0.68 -13.04
N GLU A 86 -14.15 0.93 -14.33
CA GLU A 86 -13.74 0.02 -15.40
C GLU A 86 -12.21 -0.07 -15.49
N THR A 87 -11.53 1.07 -15.45
CA THR A 87 -10.07 1.16 -15.45
C THR A 87 -9.47 0.49 -14.22
N VAL A 88 -10.00 0.78 -13.02
CA VAL A 88 -9.52 0.17 -11.77
C VAL A 88 -9.69 -1.35 -11.83
N LYS A 89 -10.87 -1.83 -12.24
CA LYS A 89 -11.17 -3.26 -12.35
C LYS A 89 -10.21 -3.96 -13.31
N LYS A 90 -10.01 -3.41 -14.53
CA LYS A 90 -9.06 -3.97 -15.52
C LYS A 90 -7.64 -4.04 -14.96
N ALA A 91 -7.18 -3.01 -14.26
CA ALA A 91 -5.85 -2.98 -13.66
C ALA A 91 -5.69 -4.03 -12.54
N MET A 92 -6.71 -4.22 -11.71
CA MET A 92 -6.71 -5.26 -10.67
C MET A 92 -6.70 -6.67 -11.27
N GLU A 93 -7.52 -6.92 -12.31
CA GLU A 93 -7.54 -8.19 -13.03
C GLU A 93 -6.20 -8.48 -13.71
N ALA A 94 -5.58 -7.47 -14.31
CA ALA A 94 -4.26 -7.61 -14.93
C ALA A 94 -3.21 -8.09 -13.93
N VAL A 95 -3.15 -7.49 -12.74
CA VAL A 95 -2.21 -7.92 -11.68
C VAL A 95 -2.54 -9.33 -11.16
N ALA A 96 -3.83 -9.65 -10.97
CA ALA A 96 -4.23 -10.99 -10.53
C ALA A 96 -3.85 -12.09 -11.55
N ASN A 97 -3.85 -11.76 -12.84
CA ASN A 97 -3.50 -12.70 -13.90
C ASN A 97 -1.99 -12.85 -14.15
N GLN A 98 -1.12 -11.98 -13.60
CA GLN A 98 0.33 -12.08 -13.78
C GLN A 98 0.94 -13.40 -13.27
N GLY A 99 0.30 -14.02 -12.27
CA GLY A 99 0.74 -15.30 -11.70
C GLY A 99 0.18 -16.54 -12.41
N LYS A 100 -0.70 -16.39 -13.40
CA LYS A 100 -1.23 -17.53 -14.15
C LYS A 100 -0.21 -17.98 -15.19
N ALA A 101 0.02 -19.29 -15.28
CA ALA A 101 0.82 -19.87 -16.35
C ALA A 101 0.18 -19.52 -17.71
N LYS A 102 1.02 -19.14 -18.68
CA LYS A 102 0.61 -18.93 -20.07
C LYS A 102 0.11 -20.22 -20.69
#